data_AF-A0A5K3ERI7-F1
#
_entry.id   AF-A0A5K3ERI7-F1
#
_cell.length_a   1.000
_cell.length_b   1.000
_cell.length_c   1.000
_cell.angle_alpha   90.00
_cell.angle_beta   90.00
_cell.angle_gamma   90.00
#
_symmetry.space_group_name_H-M   'P 1'
#
loop_
_entity.id
_entity.type
_entity.pdbx_description
1 polymer ?
#
loop_
_entity_poly.entity_id
_entity_poly.type
_entity_poly.pdbx_seq_one_letter_code
_entity_poly.pdbx_strand_id
1 'polypeptide(L)'
;MSDIYVKGWLMGVDEREHTDVHYRSLNGEGNFNWRLIFPFGYIPAENELVVSKKEHFWSLDKTEKRLPAVLCLQVWDNDLFSPDDFLGTLELPLTHMPQPAKKADKCTLEMMNTSSPNTKVINLFECKRTSGFWPFASQPGPDGELTGKLEAEMELLTKEEALERPAGKGQDEPNANPHLDKPKRPETSFFWFTSPFKTCKFIICKRFKCILITIICVFLAVLLLALFIYAIPQLLARKMVGV
;
A
#
# COMPACT_ATOMS: atom_id res chain seq x y z
N MET A 1 0.01 -12.99 -2.09
CA MET A 1 0.05 -12.38 -0.75
C MET A 1 1.14 -11.35 -0.86
N SER A 2 0.74 -10.10 -0.99
CA SER A 2 1.61 -8.99 -1.36
C SER A 2 1.49 -7.89 -0.32
N ASP A 3 2.56 -7.14 -0.13
CA ASP A 3 2.70 -6.04 0.81
C ASP A 3 2.65 -4.72 0.02
N ILE A 4 1.45 -4.29 -0.34
CA ILE A 4 1.30 -3.23 -1.34
C ILE A 4 1.35 -1.82 -0.74
N TYR A 5 1.89 -0.87 -1.51
CA TYR A 5 1.80 0.56 -1.21
C TYR A 5 1.77 1.40 -2.50
N VAL A 6 1.35 2.65 -2.38
CA VAL A 6 1.24 3.58 -3.51
C VAL A 6 2.19 4.76 -3.30
N LYS A 7 2.99 5.06 -4.32
CA LYS A 7 3.85 6.25 -4.45
C LYS A 7 3.19 7.27 -5.36
N GLY A 8 3.30 8.56 -5.05
CA GLY A 8 2.73 9.63 -5.86
C GLY A 8 3.61 10.87 -5.91
N TRP A 9 3.63 11.55 -7.05
CA TRP A 9 4.31 12.84 -7.25
C TRP A 9 3.76 13.59 -8.46
N LEU A 10 4.03 14.89 -8.52
CA LEU A 10 3.77 15.69 -9.72
C LEU A 10 4.99 15.67 -10.63
N MET A 11 4.79 15.51 -11.93
CA MET A 11 5.87 15.49 -12.91
C MET A 11 6.73 16.75 -12.82
N GLY A 12 8.05 16.55 -12.69
CA GLY A 12 9.02 17.63 -12.52
C GLY A 12 9.27 18.05 -11.08
N VAL A 13 8.41 17.68 -10.13
CA VAL A 13 8.63 17.92 -8.70
C VAL A 13 9.43 16.77 -8.12
N ASP A 14 10.53 17.08 -7.42
CA ASP A 14 11.42 16.05 -6.84
C ASP A 14 10.81 15.39 -5.60
N GLU A 15 9.90 16.07 -4.91
CA GLU A 15 9.19 15.54 -3.73
C GLU A 15 8.22 14.43 -4.14
N ARG A 16 8.42 13.24 -3.53
CA ARG A 16 7.56 12.07 -3.71
C ARG A 16 6.94 11.71 -2.38
N GLU A 17 5.63 11.51 -2.39
CA GLU A 17 4.87 11.06 -1.23
C GLU A 17 4.48 9.60 -1.43
N HIS A 18 4.25 8.87 -0.34
CA HIS A 18 3.80 7.48 -0.39
C HIS A 18 2.82 7.19 0.74
N THR A 19 1.99 6.17 0.53
CA THR A 19 1.11 5.63 1.55
C THR A 19 1.88 4.78 2.54
N ASP A 20 1.23 4.39 3.63
CA ASP A 20 1.71 3.26 4.42
C ASP A 20 1.59 1.95 3.62
N VAL A 21 2.24 0.90 4.14
CA VAL A 21 2.23 -0.43 3.53
C VAL A 21 1.03 -1.23 4.04
N HIS A 22 0.23 -1.75 3.12
CA HIS A 22 -0.79 -2.75 3.42
C HIS A 22 -0.15 -4.13 3.36
N TYR A 23 0.27 -4.65 4.51
CA TYR A 23 0.87 -5.97 4.56
C TYR A 23 -0.15 -7.06 4.32
N ARG A 24 0.26 -8.10 3.59
CA ARG A 24 -0.43 -9.39 3.46
C ARG A 24 -1.80 -9.27 2.83
N SER A 25 -1.90 -8.46 1.78
CA SER A 25 -3.08 -8.44 0.93
C SER A 25 -3.29 -9.83 0.33
N LEU A 26 -4.40 -10.48 0.70
CA LEU A 26 -4.74 -11.83 0.26
C LEU A 26 -5.36 -11.83 -1.14
N ASN A 27 -6.18 -10.81 -1.43
CA ASN A 27 -6.96 -10.71 -2.66
C ASN A 27 -6.39 -9.67 -3.65
N GLY A 28 -5.24 -9.06 -3.34
CA GLY A 28 -4.69 -7.93 -4.10
C GLY A 28 -5.37 -6.59 -3.80
N GLU A 29 -6.28 -6.54 -2.83
CA GLU A 29 -6.95 -5.32 -2.38
C GLU A 29 -6.13 -4.61 -1.30
N GLY A 30 -6.03 -3.28 -1.39
CA GLY A 30 -5.30 -2.44 -0.45
C GLY A 30 -6.15 -1.31 0.09
N ASN A 31 -6.38 -1.32 1.40
CA ASN A 31 -7.04 -0.22 2.11
C ASN A 31 -5.98 0.64 2.81
N PHE A 32 -5.84 1.90 2.39
CA PHE A 32 -4.86 2.84 2.95
C PHE A 32 -5.51 3.92 3.81
N ASN A 33 -6.60 4.53 3.32
CA ASN A 33 -7.22 5.72 3.91
C ASN A 33 -6.18 6.80 4.27
N TRP A 34 -5.45 7.25 3.25
CA TRP A 34 -4.22 8.04 3.39
C TRP A 34 -4.31 9.34 2.59
N ARG A 35 -3.77 10.44 3.12
CA ARG A 35 -3.71 11.73 2.43
C ARG A 35 -2.33 11.98 1.83
N LEU A 36 -2.27 12.26 0.54
CA LEU A 36 -1.07 12.79 -0.12
C LEU A 36 -1.28 14.29 -0.39
N ILE A 37 -0.31 15.12 -0.02
CA ILE A 37 -0.39 16.58 -0.16
C ILE A 37 0.77 17.05 -1.03
N PHE A 38 0.46 17.71 -2.15
CA PHE A 38 1.44 18.21 -3.11
C PHE A 38 1.32 19.74 -3.23
N PRO A 39 2.23 20.52 -2.62
CA PRO A 39 2.28 21.95 -2.84
C PRO A 39 2.94 22.27 -4.19
N PHE A 40 2.31 23.11 -5.02
CA PHE A 40 2.86 23.53 -6.30
C PHE A 40 2.42 24.93 -6.71
N GLY A 41 3.19 25.57 -7.60
CA GLY A 41 2.79 26.80 -8.29
C GLY A 41 2.13 26.47 -9.62
N TYR A 42 1.14 27.26 -10.05
CA TYR A 42 0.41 27.06 -11.29
C TYR A 42 0.17 28.41 -12.00
N ILE A 43 0.39 28.44 -13.31
CA ILE A 43 0.08 29.61 -14.15
C ILE A 43 -1.18 29.29 -14.98
N PRO A 44 -2.35 29.85 -14.64
CA PRO A 44 -3.60 29.55 -15.35
C PRO A 44 -3.60 29.94 -16.82
N ALA A 45 -2.83 30.96 -17.21
CA ALA A 45 -2.77 31.42 -18.60
C ALA A 45 -2.09 30.41 -19.54
N GLU A 46 -1.13 29.64 -19.03
CA GLU A 46 -0.32 28.67 -19.79
C GLU A 46 -0.73 27.22 -19.50
N ASN A 47 -1.51 27.00 -18.42
CA ASN A 47 -1.87 25.69 -17.89
C ASN A 47 -0.65 24.84 -17.47
N GLU A 48 0.39 25.50 -16.95
CA GLU A 48 1.66 24.87 -16.58
C GLU A 48 1.95 25.01 -15.08
N LEU A 49 2.59 23.99 -14.53
CA LEU A 49 3.19 24.02 -13.20
C LEU A 49 4.49 24.81 -13.22
N VAL A 50 4.70 25.59 -12.16
CA VAL A 50 5.96 26.27 -11.89
C VAL A 50 6.70 25.47 -10.85
N VAL A 51 7.80 24.86 -11.28
CA VAL A 51 8.71 24.15 -10.39
C VAL A 51 9.98 24.96 -10.25
N SER A 52 10.25 25.42 -9.03
CA SER A 52 11.48 26.10 -8.68
C SER A 52 12.52 25.08 -8.25
N LYS A 53 13.55 24.85 -9.07
CA LYS A 53 14.63 23.90 -8.78
C LYS A 53 15.97 24.62 -8.69
N LYS A 54 16.75 24.31 -7.65
CA LYS A 54 18.16 24.69 -7.60
C LYS A 54 18.95 23.67 -8.43
N GLU A 55 19.80 24.12 -9.35
CA GLU A 55 20.59 23.21 -10.19
C GLU A 55 21.60 22.39 -9.38
N HIS A 56 22.16 23.01 -8.33
CA HIS A 56 23.00 22.34 -7.34
C HIS A 56 22.57 22.78 -5.94
N PHE A 57 22.82 21.94 -4.93
CA PHE A 57 22.52 22.25 -3.53
C PHE A 57 23.11 23.60 -3.07
N TRP A 58 24.26 23.97 -3.66
CA TRP A 58 25.00 25.21 -3.39
C TRP A 58 24.68 26.37 -4.35
N SER A 59 23.83 26.16 -5.36
CA SER A 59 23.44 27.23 -6.26
C SER A 59 22.54 28.23 -5.52
N LEU A 60 22.90 29.50 -5.60
CA LEU A 60 22.08 30.61 -5.10
C LEU A 60 20.87 30.82 -6.02
N ASP A 61 21.05 30.59 -7.32
CA ASP A 61 20.03 30.80 -8.33
C ASP A 61 19.06 29.62 -8.40
N LYS A 62 17.76 29.94 -8.30
CA LYS A 62 16.65 29.02 -8.49
C LYS A 62 16.19 29.11 -9.93
N THR A 63 16.35 28.04 -10.69
CA THR A 63 15.80 27.95 -12.05
C THR A 63 14.33 27.58 -11.96
N GLU A 64 13.47 28.42 -12.51
CA GLU A 64 12.05 28.10 -12.67
C GLU A 64 11.85 27.33 -13.98
N LYS A 65 11.33 26.11 -13.87
CA LYS A 65 10.94 25.30 -15.02
C LYS A 65 9.43 25.24 -15.08
N ARG A 66 8.91 25.41 -16.30
CA ARG A 66 7.49 25.26 -16.60
C ARG A 66 7.26 23.90 -17.21
N LEU A 67 6.31 23.16 -16.64
CA LEU A 67 6.04 21.77 -16.98
C LEU A 67 4.53 21.51 -16.96
N PRO A 68 4.03 20.55 -17.76
CA PRO A 68 2.63 20.18 -17.71
C PRO A 68 2.26 19.60 -16.34
N ALA A 69 1.06 19.92 -15.87
CA ALA A 69 0.54 19.42 -14.61
C ALA A 69 0.11 17.94 -14.76
N VAL A 70 1.03 17.01 -14.52
CA VAL A 70 0.75 15.56 -14.58
C VAL A 70 1.00 14.94 -13.21
N LEU A 71 -0.03 14.32 -12.63
CA LEU A 71 0.08 13.51 -11.42
C LEU A 71 0.45 12.08 -11.79
N CYS A 72 1.59 11.61 -11.28
CA CYS A 72 2.04 10.24 -11.43
C CYS A 72 1.80 9.49 -10.13
N LEU A 73 1.13 8.35 -10.24
CA LEU A 73 0.91 7.40 -9.15
C LEU A 73 1.47 6.05 -9.58
N GLN A 74 2.12 5.35 -8.67
CA GLN A 74 2.65 4.01 -8.92
C GLN A 74 2.34 3.10 -7.75
N VAL A 75 2.01 1.86 -8.07
CA VAL A 75 1.76 0.79 -7.09
C VAL A 75 2.94 -0.18 -7.09
N TRP A 76 3.37 -0.55 -5.88
CA TRP A 76 4.57 -1.35 -5.62
C TRP A 76 4.26 -2.46 -4.61
N ASP A 77 4.95 -3.59 -4.72
CA ASP A 77 5.01 -4.66 -3.72
C ASP A 77 6.27 -4.45 -2.84
N ASN A 78 6.08 -4.25 -1.55
CA ASN A 78 7.15 -4.00 -0.58
C ASN A 78 7.74 -5.33 -0.11
N ASP A 79 8.90 -5.67 -0.67
CA ASP A 79 9.61 -6.89 -0.31
C ASP A 79 10.59 -6.66 0.84
N LEU A 80 10.62 -7.59 1.79
CA LEU A 80 11.48 -7.45 2.97
C LEU A 80 12.97 -7.74 2.68
N PHE A 81 13.26 -8.58 1.68
CA PHE A 81 14.61 -9.10 1.40
C PHE A 81 15.06 -8.92 -0.06
N SER A 82 14.19 -8.37 -0.91
CA SER A 82 14.43 -8.06 -2.33
C SER A 82 14.13 -6.58 -2.59
N PRO A 83 14.60 -6.00 -3.70
CA PRO A 83 14.07 -4.73 -4.19
C PRO A 83 12.56 -4.83 -4.41
N ASP A 84 11.84 -3.76 -4.09
CA ASP A 84 10.39 -3.69 -4.29
C ASP A 84 10.01 -3.95 -5.76
N ASP A 85 8.98 -4.76 -5.96
CA ASP A 85 8.47 -5.09 -7.29
C ASP A 85 7.49 -4.02 -7.77
N PHE A 86 7.71 -3.52 -8.98
CA PHE A 86 6.81 -2.57 -9.61
C PHE A 86 5.57 -3.30 -10.17
N LEU A 87 4.37 -2.84 -9.77
CA LEU A 87 3.10 -3.46 -10.17
C LEU A 87 2.34 -2.65 -11.22
N GLY A 88 2.49 -1.32 -11.25
CA GLY A 88 1.79 -0.49 -12.23
C GLY A 88 1.97 1.01 -12.02
N THR A 89 1.62 1.76 -13.06
CA THR A 89 1.70 3.22 -13.12
C THR A 89 0.38 3.81 -13.61
N LEU A 90 0.09 5.02 -13.15
CA LEU A 90 -1.06 5.82 -13.50
C LEU A 90 -0.59 7.25 -13.67
N GLU A 91 -0.73 7.79 -14.87
CA GLU A 91 -0.37 9.15 -15.21
C GLU A 91 -1.63 9.93 -15.55
N LEU A 92 -1.88 11.00 -14.79
CA LEU A 92 -3.09 11.81 -14.91
C LEU A 92 -2.71 13.26 -15.19
N PRO A 93 -2.83 13.71 -16.46
CA PRO A 93 -2.74 15.13 -16.79
C PRO A 93 -3.91 15.88 -16.13
N LEU A 94 -3.64 16.73 -15.15
CA LEU A 94 -4.65 17.40 -14.35
C LEU A 94 -5.55 18.34 -15.16
N THR A 95 -5.09 18.79 -16.34
CA THR A 95 -5.84 19.65 -17.26
C THR A 95 -6.83 18.88 -18.14
N HIS A 96 -6.57 17.60 -18.42
CA HIS A 96 -7.35 16.79 -19.37
C HIS A 96 -7.40 15.31 -18.99
N MET A 97 -7.60 15.03 -17.70
CA MET A 97 -7.66 13.65 -17.19
C MET A 97 -8.99 12.99 -17.53
N PRO A 98 -9.03 11.66 -17.69
CA PRO A 98 -10.29 10.96 -17.86
C PRO A 98 -11.15 11.04 -16.59
N GLN A 99 -12.45 11.16 -16.80
CA GLN A 99 -13.42 11.17 -15.71
C GLN A 99 -13.34 9.83 -14.94
N PRO A 100 -13.20 9.85 -13.61
CA PRO A 100 -13.13 8.62 -12.83
C PRO A 100 -14.40 7.78 -12.96
N ALA A 101 -14.24 6.46 -12.92
CA ALA A 101 -15.38 5.56 -12.83
C ALA A 101 -15.96 5.62 -11.40
N LYS A 102 -17.29 5.62 -11.28
CA LYS A 102 -17.95 5.60 -9.94
C LYS A 102 -17.89 4.24 -9.24
N LYS A 103 -17.55 3.17 -9.97
CA LYS A 103 -17.50 1.79 -9.48
C LYS A 103 -16.29 1.09 -10.08
N ALA A 104 -15.68 0.19 -9.31
CA ALA A 104 -14.55 -0.61 -9.75
C ALA A 104 -14.85 -1.42 -11.03
N ASP A 105 -16.06 -1.97 -11.17
CA ASP A 105 -16.44 -2.80 -12.33
C ASP A 105 -16.43 -2.03 -13.66
N LYS A 106 -16.72 -0.73 -13.61
CA LYS A 106 -16.75 0.15 -14.79
C LYS A 106 -15.40 0.78 -15.10
N CYS A 107 -14.40 0.58 -14.24
CA CYS A 107 -13.05 1.08 -14.43
C CYS A 107 -12.32 0.17 -15.41
N THR A 108 -12.18 0.62 -16.66
CA THR A 108 -11.47 -0.08 -17.74
C THR A 108 -10.33 0.78 -18.26
N LEU A 109 -9.32 0.14 -18.86
CA LEU A 109 -8.15 0.85 -19.38
C LEU A 109 -8.51 1.77 -20.57
N GLU A 110 -9.57 1.46 -21.31
CA GLU A 110 -10.10 2.30 -22.40
C GLU A 110 -10.39 3.74 -21.96
N MET A 111 -10.71 3.93 -20.68
CA MET A 111 -10.95 5.25 -20.08
C MET A 111 -9.70 6.14 -20.14
N MET A 112 -8.50 5.57 -20.15
CA MET A 112 -7.25 6.35 -20.24
C MET A 112 -7.00 6.91 -21.65
N ASN A 113 -7.70 6.41 -22.67
CA ASN A 113 -7.59 6.92 -24.02
C ASN A 113 -8.44 8.19 -24.18
N THR A 114 -7.84 9.34 -23.85
CA THR A 114 -8.45 10.67 -23.94
C THR A 114 -8.75 11.11 -25.38
N SER A 115 -8.10 10.51 -26.37
CA SER A 115 -8.32 10.79 -27.81
C SER A 115 -9.59 10.14 -28.36
N SER A 116 -10.21 9.21 -27.62
CA SER A 116 -11.42 8.52 -28.04
C SER A 116 -12.67 9.37 -27.78
N PRO A 117 -13.59 9.51 -28.76
CA PRO A 117 -14.77 10.38 -28.64
C PRO A 117 -15.77 9.93 -27.57
N ASN A 118 -15.71 8.68 -27.12
CA ASN A 118 -16.56 8.15 -26.05
C ASN A 118 -16.03 8.45 -24.64
N THR A 119 -14.77 8.89 -24.50
CA THR A 119 -14.14 9.13 -23.21
C THR A 119 -14.46 10.54 -22.73
N LYS A 120 -15.10 10.67 -21.57
CA LYS A 120 -15.32 11.96 -20.93
C LYS A 120 -14.05 12.41 -20.23
N VAL A 121 -13.54 13.58 -20.60
CA VAL A 121 -12.39 14.22 -19.96
C VAL A 121 -12.84 15.32 -19.00
N ILE A 122 -12.06 15.57 -17.96
CA ILE A 122 -12.29 16.62 -16.98
C ILE A 122 -10.99 17.40 -16.73
N ASN A 123 -11.15 18.68 -16.37
CA ASN A 123 -10.06 19.53 -15.92
C ASN A 123 -10.17 19.73 -14.40
N LEU A 124 -9.18 19.28 -13.63
CA LEU A 124 -9.17 19.41 -12.17
C LEU A 124 -9.15 20.87 -11.72
N PHE A 125 -8.53 21.76 -12.50
CA PHE A 125 -8.46 23.19 -12.19
C PHE A 125 -9.82 23.89 -12.32
N GLU A 126 -10.74 23.32 -13.10
CA GLU A 126 -12.11 23.84 -13.25
C GLU A 126 -13.08 23.18 -12.27
N CYS A 127 -13.03 21.86 -12.10
CA CYS A 127 -13.96 21.15 -11.23
C CYS A 127 -13.59 21.23 -9.75
N LYS A 128 -12.34 21.58 -9.41
CA LYS A 128 -11.70 21.61 -8.08
C LYS A 128 -11.67 20.28 -7.33
N ARG A 129 -12.67 19.41 -7.47
CA ARG A 129 -12.78 18.16 -6.72
C ARG A 129 -13.33 17.04 -7.60
N THR A 130 -12.73 15.87 -7.51
CA THR A 130 -13.19 14.67 -8.22
C THR A 130 -12.86 13.41 -7.42
N SER A 131 -13.72 12.40 -7.53
CA SER A 131 -13.58 11.16 -6.76
C SER A 131 -14.02 9.95 -7.58
N GLY A 132 -13.28 8.85 -7.48
CA GLY A 132 -13.68 7.56 -8.00
C GLY A 132 -12.48 6.71 -8.38
N PHE A 133 -12.66 5.86 -9.39
CA PHE A 133 -11.70 4.83 -9.77
C PHE A 133 -10.93 5.21 -11.04
N TRP A 134 -9.61 5.04 -10.98
CA TRP A 134 -8.72 5.09 -12.14
C TRP A 134 -7.96 3.77 -12.31
N PRO A 135 -7.74 3.32 -13.56
CA PRO A 135 -7.02 2.08 -13.84
C PRO A 135 -5.49 2.31 -13.78
N PHE A 136 -4.76 1.40 -13.15
CA PHE A 136 -3.31 1.29 -13.29
C PHE A 136 -2.95 0.49 -14.54
N ALA A 137 -1.90 0.91 -15.23
CA ALA A 137 -1.33 0.21 -16.38
C ALA A 137 0.05 -0.36 -16.04
N SER A 138 0.43 -1.47 -16.68
CA SER A 138 1.77 -2.06 -16.55
C SER A 138 2.87 -1.12 -17.04
N GLN A 139 2.58 -0.27 -18.02
CA GLN A 139 3.49 0.72 -18.56
C GLN A 139 2.71 1.95 -19.01
N PRO A 140 3.32 3.15 -19.05
CA PRO A 140 2.65 4.32 -19.58
C PRO A 140 2.47 4.17 -21.09
N GLY A 141 1.29 4.54 -21.60
CA GLY A 141 0.97 4.53 -23.03
C GLY A 141 -0.11 3.52 -23.44
N PRO A 142 -0.35 3.38 -24.76
CA PRO A 142 -1.45 2.58 -25.30
C PRO A 142 -1.24 1.07 -25.19
N ASP A 143 0.01 0.62 -25.08
CA ASP A 143 0.39 -0.79 -24.98
C ASP A 143 0.40 -1.30 -23.54
N GLY A 144 -0.10 -0.50 -22.59
CA GLY A 144 -0.23 -0.92 -21.20
C GLY A 144 -1.32 -1.98 -21.03
N GLU A 145 -1.11 -2.90 -20.10
CA GLU A 145 -2.16 -3.83 -19.65
C GLU A 145 -2.70 -3.36 -18.30
N LEU A 146 -3.99 -3.63 -18.02
CA LEU A 146 -4.62 -3.27 -16.75
C LEU A 146 -4.01 -4.11 -15.62
N THR A 147 -3.27 -3.50 -14.70
CA THR A 147 -2.65 -4.20 -13.57
C THR A 147 -3.39 -4.01 -12.25
N GLY A 148 -4.12 -2.90 -12.11
CA GLY A 148 -4.83 -2.57 -10.87
C GLY A 148 -5.84 -1.46 -11.04
N LYS A 149 -6.54 -1.12 -9.97
CA LYS A 149 -7.52 -0.03 -9.92
C LYS A 149 -7.31 0.75 -8.62
N LEU A 150 -7.30 2.06 -8.71
CA LEU A 150 -7.15 2.95 -7.57
C LEU A 150 -8.46 3.70 -7.33
N GLU A 151 -9.03 3.54 -6.14
CA GLU A 151 -10.04 4.47 -5.65
C GLU A 151 -9.33 5.64 -4.98
N ALA A 152 -9.56 6.85 -5.49
CA ALA A 152 -8.98 8.05 -4.93
C ALA A 152 -9.96 9.24 -4.99
N GLU A 153 -9.68 10.22 -4.13
CA GLU A 153 -10.32 11.53 -4.17
C GLU A 153 -9.24 12.58 -4.32
N MET A 154 -9.46 13.52 -5.24
CA MET A 154 -8.56 14.63 -5.53
C MET A 154 -9.30 15.93 -5.26
N GLU A 155 -8.68 16.81 -4.48
CA GLU A 155 -9.18 18.15 -4.18
C GLU A 155 -8.04 19.14 -4.42
N LEU A 156 -8.30 20.15 -5.25
CA LEU A 156 -7.42 21.27 -5.51
C LEU A 156 -7.84 22.44 -4.64
N LEU A 157 -6.92 22.91 -3.80
CA LEU A 157 -7.13 24.05 -2.91
C LEU A 157 -6.17 25.18 -3.27
N THR A 158 -6.67 26.40 -3.17
CA THR A 158 -5.83 27.58 -3.14
C THR A 158 -5.03 27.64 -1.84
N LYS A 159 -3.95 28.42 -1.84
CA LYS A 159 -3.12 28.61 -0.64
C LYS A 159 -3.93 29.15 0.55
N GLU A 160 -4.90 30.02 0.29
CA GLU A 160 -5.77 30.61 1.31
C GLU A 160 -6.71 29.55 1.91
N GLU A 161 -7.43 28.80 1.07
CA GLU A 161 -8.31 27.70 1.51
C GLU A 161 -7.54 26.63 2.31
N ALA A 162 -6.30 26.32 1.91
CA ALA A 162 -5.46 25.36 2.61
C ALA A 162 -4.99 25.84 3.99
N LEU A 163 -4.82 27.15 4.19
CA LEU A 163 -4.49 27.74 5.49
C LEU A 163 -5.70 27.78 6.43
N GLU A 164 -6.90 28.03 5.90
CA GLU A 164 -8.15 27.99 6.67
C GLU A 164 -8.52 26.56 7.10
N ARG A 165 -8.23 25.58 6.23
CA ARG A 165 -8.56 24.16 6.44
C ARG A 165 -7.28 23.32 6.46
N PRO A 166 -6.43 23.43 7.50
CA PRO A 166 -5.18 22.71 7.53
C PRO A 166 -5.44 21.19 7.59
N ALA A 167 -4.60 20.45 6.88
CA ALA A 167 -4.66 19.01 6.74
C ALA A 167 -3.25 18.43 6.90
N GLY A 168 -3.07 17.46 7.82
CA GLY A 168 -1.83 16.72 7.99
C GLY A 168 -1.57 15.74 6.85
N LYS A 169 -0.31 15.33 6.66
CA LYS A 169 0.05 14.28 5.70
C LYS A 169 -0.41 12.92 6.21
N GLY A 170 -0.80 12.02 5.31
CA GLY A 170 -1.27 10.68 5.68
C GLY A 170 -2.49 10.74 6.60
N GLN A 171 -2.30 10.36 7.85
CA GLN A 171 -3.30 10.39 8.92
C GLN A 171 -2.87 11.28 10.10
N ASP A 172 -1.82 12.08 9.91
CA ASP A 172 -1.26 12.94 10.94
C ASP A 172 -2.19 14.12 11.23
N GLU A 173 -2.02 14.70 12.42
CA GLU A 173 -2.73 15.93 12.79
C GLU A 173 -2.24 17.12 11.94
N PRO A 174 -3.11 18.02 11.48
CA PRO A 174 -4.57 18.06 11.69
C PRO A 174 -5.35 17.12 10.76
N ASN A 175 -6.14 16.22 11.33
CA ASN A 175 -6.93 15.23 10.60
C ASN A 175 -8.44 15.56 10.62
N ALA A 176 -8.80 16.73 10.10
CA ALA A 176 -10.19 17.19 10.07
C ALA A 176 -10.75 17.39 8.66
N ASN A 177 -9.90 17.57 7.66
CA ASN A 177 -10.28 17.99 6.31
C ASN A 177 -9.72 17.05 5.24
N PRO A 178 -10.41 15.94 4.90
CA PRO A 178 -11.49 15.26 5.64
C PRO A 178 -10.95 14.39 6.78
N HIS A 179 -11.78 14.00 7.76
CA HIS A 179 -11.31 13.06 8.80
C HIS A 179 -11.00 11.68 8.21
N LEU A 180 -9.77 11.21 8.38
CA LEU A 180 -9.31 9.91 7.92
C LEU A 180 -9.17 8.95 9.11
N ASP A 181 -10.14 8.05 9.26
CA ASP A 181 -10.06 6.95 10.21
C ASP A 181 -8.95 5.96 9.86
N LYS A 182 -8.46 5.18 10.84
CA LYS A 182 -7.56 4.07 10.52
C LYS A 182 -8.26 3.06 9.60
N PRO A 183 -7.56 2.55 8.56
CA PRO A 183 -8.17 1.62 7.61
C PRO A 183 -8.60 0.33 8.31
N LYS A 184 -9.77 -0.19 7.93
CA LYS A 184 -10.26 -1.49 8.41
C LYS A 184 -9.48 -2.60 7.70
N ARG A 185 -8.43 -3.11 8.32
CA ARG A 185 -7.61 -4.21 7.81
C ARG A 185 -7.76 -5.47 8.67
N PRO A 186 -7.69 -6.68 8.10
CA PRO A 186 -7.74 -7.92 8.88
C PRO A 186 -6.54 -8.00 9.82
N GLU A 187 -6.71 -8.61 11.00
CA GLU A 187 -5.62 -8.76 11.99
C GLU A 187 -4.40 -9.57 11.50
N THR A 188 -4.47 -10.14 10.31
CA THR A 188 -3.35 -10.82 9.67
C THR A 188 -2.39 -9.86 8.97
N SER A 189 -2.80 -8.61 8.70
CA SER A 189 -2.08 -7.57 7.92
C SER A 189 -1.03 -6.77 8.70
N PHE A 190 -0.53 -7.28 9.83
CA PHE A 190 0.50 -6.60 10.60
C PHE A 190 1.91 -6.93 10.10
N PHE A 191 2.80 -5.92 10.16
CA PHE A 191 4.23 -6.14 10.04
C PHE A 191 4.71 -7.03 11.19
N TRP A 192 5.47 -8.07 10.87
CA TRP A 192 5.94 -9.06 11.86
C TRP A 192 6.63 -8.40 13.07
N PHE A 193 7.41 -7.33 12.85
CA PHE A 193 8.15 -6.65 13.91
C PHE A 193 7.31 -5.74 14.81
N THR A 194 6.19 -5.21 14.32
CA THR A 194 5.31 -4.34 15.15
C THR A 194 4.48 -5.13 16.15
N SER A 195 4.35 -6.45 15.97
CA SER A 195 3.59 -7.32 16.86
C SER A 195 4.20 -8.73 16.90
N PRO A 196 5.41 -8.89 17.47
CA PRO A 196 6.13 -10.16 17.49
C PRO A 196 5.32 -11.24 18.22
N PHE A 197 4.60 -10.90 19.29
CA PHE A 197 3.75 -11.82 20.04
C PHE A 197 2.51 -12.28 19.26
N LYS A 198 1.86 -11.39 18.47
CA LYS A 198 0.73 -11.79 17.61
C LYS A 198 1.20 -12.67 16.47
N THR A 199 2.35 -12.35 15.88
CA THR A 199 2.96 -13.15 14.80
C THR A 199 3.41 -14.52 15.31
N CYS A 200 4.08 -14.60 16.47
CA CYS A 200 4.41 -15.85 17.14
C CYS A 200 3.14 -16.65 17.43
N LYS A 201 2.10 -16.06 18.03
CA LYS A 201 0.84 -16.76 18.27
C LYS A 201 0.27 -17.34 16.97
N PHE A 202 0.22 -16.59 15.88
CA PHE A 202 -0.38 -17.06 14.63
C PHE A 202 0.45 -18.13 13.90
N ILE A 203 1.77 -17.92 13.77
CA ILE A 203 2.69 -18.87 13.10
C ILE A 203 2.86 -20.14 13.93
N ILE A 204 3.08 -19.99 15.24
CA ILE A 204 3.28 -21.13 16.16
C ILE A 204 1.96 -21.88 16.36
N CYS A 205 0.82 -21.20 16.50
CA CYS A 205 -0.47 -21.89 16.67
C CYS A 205 -0.95 -22.61 15.41
N LYS A 206 -0.56 -22.20 14.20
CA LYS A 206 -1.07 -22.82 12.97
C LYS A 206 -0.12 -23.88 12.40
N ARG A 207 1.19 -23.66 12.47
CA ARG A 207 2.19 -24.58 11.88
C ARG A 207 2.86 -25.48 12.90
N PHE A 208 3.08 -25.01 14.13
CA PHE A 208 3.78 -25.76 15.18
C PHE A 208 2.88 -26.50 16.16
N LYS A 209 1.55 -26.29 16.18
CA LYS A 209 0.65 -27.11 17.03
C LYS A 209 0.81 -28.60 16.75
N CYS A 210 0.76 -29.00 15.48
CA CYS A 210 0.93 -30.41 15.11
C CYS A 210 2.33 -30.91 15.45
N ILE A 211 3.38 -30.14 15.14
CA ILE A 211 4.77 -30.51 15.43
C ILE A 211 5.01 -30.65 16.94
N LEU A 212 4.52 -29.70 17.74
CA LEU A 212 4.65 -29.70 19.20
C LEU A 212 3.88 -30.88 19.81
N ILE A 213 2.66 -31.16 19.35
CA ILE A 213 1.88 -32.34 19.76
C ILE A 213 2.65 -33.61 19.41
N THR A 214 3.21 -33.72 18.20
CA THR A 214 4.02 -34.88 17.80
C THR A 214 5.24 -35.06 18.70
N ILE A 215 5.98 -34.00 19.00
CA ILE A 215 7.15 -34.06 19.90
C ILE A 215 6.74 -34.52 21.30
N ILE A 216 5.64 -33.99 21.85
CA ILE A 216 5.12 -34.38 23.17
C ILE A 216 4.70 -35.86 23.18
N CYS A 217 4.00 -36.33 22.15
CA CYS A 217 3.60 -37.73 22.04
C CYS A 217 4.80 -38.67 21.94
N VAL A 218 5.82 -38.32 21.14
CA VAL A 218 7.06 -39.11 21.03
C VAL A 218 7.80 -39.13 22.37
N PHE A 219 7.91 -37.99 23.04
CA PHE A 219 8.53 -37.91 24.36
C PHE A 219 7.83 -38.80 25.39
N LEU A 220 6.49 -38.76 25.45
CA LEU A 220 5.70 -39.62 26.34
C LEU A 220 5.87 -41.11 26.02
N ALA A 221 5.93 -41.48 24.75
CA ALA A 221 6.16 -42.86 24.33
C ALA A 221 7.56 -43.37 24.76
N VAL A 222 8.60 -42.54 24.58
CA VAL A 222 9.97 -42.86 25.02
C VAL A 222 10.03 -43.00 26.55
N LEU A 223 9.39 -42.10 27.29
CA LEU A 223 9.31 -42.15 28.74
C LEU A 223 8.65 -43.47 29.21
N LEU A 224 7.54 -43.85 28.56
CA LEU A 224 6.83 -45.08 28.89
C LEU A 224 7.68 -46.33 28.61
N LEU A 225 8.41 -46.36 27.50
CA LEU A 225 9.36 -47.44 27.19
C LEU A 225 10.50 -47.50 28.21
N ALA A 226 11.06 -46.36 28.61
CA ALA A 226 12.13 -46.32 29.62
C ALA A 226 11.63 -46.83 30.99
N LEU A 227 10.44 -46.42 31.41
CA LEU A 227 9.80 -46.90 32.63
C LEU A 227 9.49 -48.40 32.56
N PHE A 228 9.05 -48.90 31.40
CA PHE A 228 8.81 -50.31 31.17
C PHE A 228 10.09 -51.15 31.31
N ILE A 229 11.18 -50.74 30.66
CA ILE A 229 12.49 -51.41 30.79
C ILE A 229 12.99 -51.37 32.24
N TYR A 230 12.79 -50.27 32.95
CA TYR A 230 13.16 -50.15 34.36
C TYR A 230 12.32 -51.05 35.28
N ALA A 231 11.02 -51.20 35.01
CA ALA A 231 10.10 -51.98 35.82
C ALA A 231 10.16 -53.50 35.58
N ILE A 232 10.56 -53.94 34.38
CA ILE A 232 10.63 -55.37 34.01
C ILE A 232 11.52 -56.20 34.96
N PRO A 233 12.78 -55.80 35.27
CA PRO A 233 13.63 -56.57 36.17
C PRO A 233 13.01 -56.73 37.57
N GLN A 234 12.33 -55.68 38.06
CA GLN A 234 11.70 -55.69 39.38
C GLN A 234 10.46 -56.59 39.41
N LEU A 235 9.68 -56.62 38.34
CA LEU A 235 8.51 -57.51 38.20
C LEU A 235 8.92 -58.98 38.00
N LEU A 236 9.95 -59.25 37.19
CA LEU A 236 10.49 -60.59 37.01
C LEU A 236 11.13 -61.13 38.30
N ALA A 237 11.85 -60.29 39.04
CA ALA A 237 12.42 -60.66 40.33
C ALA A 237 11.32 -61.02 41.34
N ARG A 238 10.25 -60.22 41.45
CA ARG A 238 9.11 -60.53 42.33
C ARG A 238 8.40 -61.83 41.92
N LYS A 239 8.21 -62.07 40.62
CA LYS A 239 7.55 -63.28 40.10
C LYS A 239 8.40 -64.55 40.26
N MET A 240 9.74 -64.45 40.26
CA MET A 240 10.64 -65.59 40.52
C MET A 240 10.86 -65.90 42.01
N VAL A 241 10.73 -64.90 42.90
CA VAL A 241 10.89 -65.07 44.36
C VAL A 241 9.61 -65.60 45.03
N GLY A 242 8.50 -65.70 44.30
CA GLY A 242 7.31 -66.42 44.78
C GLY A 242 6.63 -65.77 45.99
N VAL A 243 6.42 -64.45 45.93
CA VAL A 243 5.43 -63.73 46.76
C VAL A 243 4.54 -62.90 45.84
#